data_AF-A0A7T7VQE3-F1
#
_entry.id   AF-A0A7T7VQE3-F1
#
_cell.length_a   1.000
_cell.length_b   1.000
_cell.length_c   1.000
_cell.angle_alpha   90.00
_cell.angle_beta   90.00
_cell.angle_gamma   90.00
#
_symmetry.space_group_name_H-M   'P 1'
#
loop_
_entity.id
_entity.type
_entity.pdbx_description
1 polymer ?
#
loop_
_entity_poly.entity_id
_entity_poly.type
_entity_poly.pdbx_seq_one_letter_code
_entity_poly.pdbx_strand_id
1 'polypeptide(L)'
;MFTYDLLLGVNVAVFAVVAILYLRHASASLLHPGAIYLAFHGLIFVVRPILSRIYDYNFVYNLYEYMPSWSDRITVILAANLGFFCFMGTSLKIAGQPMEFRQDQFDFRQRDLLILPFLIVAALIGPIALYSTLSTWGTAASDASTMVRDATTKVMINTESNGYFYQIQTALASLTAIFAWLFRFRLWSLIPFGIFFLLSAGTGGRGTFVFGAILLTMLFLYDTHRRWPEWRSAVLAILVAAAFVTVVADRGKAVRSLFIDDSAEVYEETDNLAPLEGMDLANMEYFEFIVWAIPQRTGTYDYFLGNLQLFTEPIPRVLWEGKPAGAPVTLFNLFDYGNPIGMTASLPGGGWYSLGYIGVIIQCVLFALFYGWLYRILMRGKQSNLMVLTYCVVLANTIVTYRDGGLLTIVRQTSFYLLPVAGLWVMAKAYNIPSAQKLRQRWIDRMQARESGIVPETQMSPADRRKARAALAAGN
;
A
#
# COMPACT_ATOMS: atom_id res chain seq x y z
N MET A 1 5.51 33.87 14.73
CA MET A 1 5.89 33.81 13.30
C MET A 1 7.36 33.44 13.11
N PHE A 2 8.33 34.28 13.50
CA PHE A 2 9.77 33.98 13.35
C PHE A 2 10.19 32.58 13.85
N THR A 3 9.72 32.18 15.04
CA THR A 3 9.99 30.84 15.61
C THR A 3 9.51 29.70 14.72
N TYR A 4 8.35 29.85 14.07
CA TYR A 4 7.79 28.83 13.17
C TYR A 4 8.61 28.74 11.88
N ASP A 5 8.98 29.89 11.29
CA ASP A 5 9.80 29.92 10.08
C ASP A 5 11.20 29.30 10.33
N LEU A 6 11.80 29.57 11.50
CA LEU A 6 13.05 28.92 11.93
C LEU A 6 12.86 27.39 12.07
N LEU A 7 11.75 26.94 12.66
CA LEU A 7 11.43 25.52 12.82
C LEU A 7 11.26 24.82 11.45
N LEU A 8 10.64 25.48 10.47
CA LEU A 8 10.56 24.94 9.10
C LEU A 8 11.95 24.76 8.48
N GLY A 9 12.87 25.72 8.68
CA GLY A 9 14.26 25.59 8.25
C GLY A 9 14.99 24.42 8.92
N VAL A 10 14.83 24.26 10.23
CA VAL A 10 15.38 23.11 10.99
C VAL A 10 14.79 21.79 10.50
N ASN A 11 13.48 21.76 10.21
CA ASN A 11 12.79 20.58 9.70
C ASN A 11 13.35 20.11 8.35
N VAL A 12 13.62 21.03 7.42
CA VAL A 12 14.31 20.73 6.15
C VAL A 12 15.70 20.16 6.40
N ALA A 13 16.48 20.76 7.30
CA ALA A 13 17.82 20.28 7.62
C ALA A 13 17.81 18.87 8.24
N VAL A 14 16.90 18.61 9.17
CA VAL A 14 16.67 17.28 9.78
C VAL A 14 16.34 16.25 8.71
N PHE A 15 15.38 16.56 7.84
CA PHE A 15 15.00 15.68 6.75
C PHE A 15 16.18 15.37 5.82
N ALA A 16 16.94 16.39 5.41
CA ALA A 16 18.10 16.23 4.55
C ALA A 16 19.17 15.33 5.19
N VAL A 17 19.47 15.52 6.48
CA VAL A 17 20.44 14.69 7.21
C VAL A 17 19.99 13.23 7.25
N VAL A 18 18.74 12.96 7.63
CA VAL A 18 18.23 11.57 7.70
C VAL A 18 18.16 10.94 6.31
N ALA A 19 17.77 11.70 5.28
CA ALA A 19 17.78 11.24 3.89
C ALA A 19 19.19 10.86 3.42
N ILE A 20 20.20 11.71 3.69
CA ILE A 20 21.60 11.42 3.34
C ILE A 20 22.11 10.17 4.08
N LEU A 21 21.81 10.06 5.38
CA LEU A 21 22.17 8.87 6.17
C LEU A 21 21.51 7.61 5.62
N TYR A 22 20.23 7.69 5.25
CA TYR A 22 19.50 6.58 4.63
C TYR A 22 20.10 6.21 3.27
N LEU A 23 20.35 7.16 2.38
CA LEU A 23 20.91 6.91 1.04
C LEU A 23 22.32 6.31 1.07
N ARG A 24 23.10 6.58 2.13
CA ARG A 24 24.42 5.98 2.37
C ARG A 24 24.33 4.59 3.01
N HIS A 25 23.18 4.18 3.50
CA HIS A 25 23.01 2.89 4.16
C HIS A 25 23.02 1.73 3.15
N ALA A 26 23.60 0.57 3.50
CA ALA A 26 23.73 -0.56 2.58
C ALA A 26 22.38 -1.17 2.13
N SER A 27 21.33 -1.00 2.95
CA SER A 27 19.95 -1.43 2.65
C SER A 27 19.14 -0.42 1.83
N ALA A 28 19.71 0.74 1.48
CA ALA A 28 19.03 1.80 0.74
C ALA A 28 18.51 1.29 -0.62
N SER A 29 17.18 1.29 -0.77
CA SER A 29 16.48 0.89 -1.98
C SER A 29 15.01 1.29 -1.90
N LEU A 30 14.33 1.44 -3.04
CA LEU A 30 12.88 1.64 -3.06
C LEU A 30 12.11 0.47 -2.43
N LEU A 31 12.74 -0.71 -2.35
CA LEU A 31 12.20 -1.92 -1.74
C LEU A 31 12.38 -1.96 -0.21
N HIS A 32 12.94 -0.92 0.42
CA HIS A 32 13.05 -0.83 1.86
C HIS A 32 11.95 0.09 2.42
N PRO A 33 11.29 -0.24 3.55
CA PRO A 33 10.15 0.54 4.07
C PRO A 33 10.49 2.00 4.38
N GLY A 34 11.73 2.25 4.82
CA GLY A 34 12.23 3.60 5.03
C GLY A 34 12.18 4.49 3.78
N ALA A 35 12.28 3.97 2.56
CA ALA A 35 12.26 4.81 1.35
C ALA A 35 10.89 5.47 1.11
N ILE A 36 9.81 4.70 1.26
CA ILE A 36 8.45 5.21 1.02
C ILE A 36 8.04 6.14 2.16
N TYR A 37 8.40 5.80 3.39
CA TYR A 37 8.13 6.68 4.52
C TYR A 37 8.93 7.98 4.44
N LEU A 38 10.19 7.94 3.98
CA LEU A 38 10.98 9.14 3.70
C LEU A 38 10.31 10.02 2.64
N ALA A 39 9.81 9.43 1.55
CA ALA A 39 9.09 10.19 0.51
C ALA A 39 7.79 10.80 1.05
N PHE A 40 7.00 10.03 1.80
CA PHE A 40 5.77 10.52 2.44
C PHE A 40 6.06 11.66 3.43
N HIS A 41 7.03 11.49 4.32
CA HIS A 41 7.40 12.50 5.31
C HIS A 41 7.91 13.78 4.64
N GLY A 42 8.77 13.65 3.63
CA GLY A 42 9.28 14.78 2.87
C GLY A 42 8.16 15.57 2.19
N LEU A 43 7.21 14.89 1.54
CA LEU A 43 6.10 15.57 0.88
C LEU A 43 5.14 16.24 1.89
N ILE A 44 4.69 15.50 2.89
CA ILE A 44 3.59 15.89 3.77
C ILE A 44 4.05 16.77 4.94
N PHE A 45 5.21 16.48 5.53
CA PHE A 45 5.64 17.14 6.76
C PHE A 45 6.86 18.05 6.56
N VAL A 46 7.40 18.18 5.35
CA VAL A 46 8.51 19.10 5.05
C VAL A 46 8.12 20.09 3.95
N VAL A 47 7.73 19.61 2.77
CA VAL A 47 7.36 20.47 1.64
C VAL A 47 6.03 21.17 1.89
N ARG A 48 4.98 20.42 2.25
CA ARG A 48 3.64 20.99 2.44
C ARG A 48 3.56 22.10 3.50
N PRO A 49 4.18 22.01 4.70
CA PRO A 49 4.17 23.12 5.65
C PRO A 49 4.78 24.42 5.09
N ILE A 50 5.83 24.31 4.26
CA ILE A 50 6.45 25.46 3.60
C ILE A 50 5.48 26.09 2.60
N LEU A 51 4.80 25.27 1.80
CA LEU A 51 3.81 25.78 0.84
C LEU A 51 2.60 26.37 1.54
N SER A 52 2.08 25.73 2.58
CA SER A 52 1.00 26.25 3.44
C SER A 52 1.36 27.62 4.02
N ARG A 53 2.63 27.83 4.39
CA ARG A 53 3.14 29.11 4.89
C ARG A 53 3.31 30.18 3.82
N ILE A 54 3.61 29.80 2.57
CA ILE A 54 3.82 30.73 1.44
C ILE A 54 2.50 31.16 0.80
N TYR A 55 1.57 30.21 0.63
CA TYR A 55 0.30 30.41 -0.05
C TYR A 55 -0.88 30.61 0.91
N ASP A 56 -0.63 30.62 2.21
CA ASP A 56 -1.65 30.76 3.26
C ASP A 56 -2.82 29.78 3.08
N TYR A 57 -2.51 28.48 3.12
CA TYR A 57 -3.57 27.45 2.99
C TYR A 57 -4.63 27.64 4.07
N ASN A 58 -5.89 27.70 3.64
CA ASN A 58 -7.03 27.89 4.52
C ASN A 58 -8.20 26.97 4.17
N PHE A 59 -8.15 26.27 3.04
CA PHE A 59 -9.26 25.44 2.58
C PHE A 59 -9.72 24.41 3.64
N VAL A 60 -8.79 23.62 4.18
CA VAL A 60 -9.12 22.58 5.18
C VAL A 60 -9.55 23.18 6.51
N TYR A 61 -8.95 24.32 6.90
CA TYR A 61 -9.29 25.06 8.11
C TYR A 61 -10.75 25.56 8.06
N ASN A 62 -11.14 26.15 6.93
CA ASN A 62 -12.51 26.60 6.70
C ASN A 62 -13.47 25.40 6.63
N LEU A 63 -13.12 24.35 5.90
CA LEU A 63 -13.96 23.16 5.72
C LEU A 63 -14.24 22.45 7.06
N TYR A 64 -13.26 22.41 7.96
CA TYR A 64 -13.38 21.74 9.27
C TYR A 64 -13.79 22.72 10.38
N GLU A 65 -13.97 24.00 10.07
CA GLU A 65 -14.37 25.05 11.01
C GLU A 65 -13.40 25.23 12.18
N TYR A 66 -12.09 25.15 11.93
CA TYR A 66 -11.06 25.38 12.94
C TYR A 66 -9.90 26.21 12.39
N MET A 67 -9.19 26.88 13.29
CA MET A 67 -7.96 27.59 12.95
C MET A 67 -6.87 27.19 13.95
N PRO A 68 -5.80 26.48 13.53
CA PRO A 68 -4.75 26.06 14.43
C PRO A 68 -3.95 27.27 14.91
N SER A 69 -3.64 27.30 16.21
CA SER A 69 -2.72 28.28 16.75
C SER A 69 -1.29 28.01 16.28
N TRP A 70 -0.39 29.00 16.40
CA TRP A 70 1.03 28.79 16.11
C TRP A 70 1.65 27.66 16.93
N SER A 71 1.21 27.47 18.19
CA SER A 71 1.65 26.35 19.03
C SER A 71 1.19 25.00 18.51
N ASP A 72 -0.01 24.90 17.92
CA ASP A 72 -0.54 23.65 17.36
C ASP A 72 0.30 23.24 16.14
N ARG A 73 0.56 24.19 15.23
CA ARG A 73 1.42 23.96 14.06
C ARG A 73 2.84 23.54 14.45
N ILE A 74 3.44 24.21 15.45
CA ILE A 74 4.75 23.84 15.99
C ILE A 74 4.72 22.42 16.56
N THR A 75 3.69 22.09 17.34
CA THR A 75 3.53 20.77 17.97
C THR A 75 3.43 19.66 16.91
N VAL A 76 2.68 19.88 15.83
CA VAL A 76 2.60 18.92 14.71
C VAL A 76 3.96 18.67 14.08
N ILE A 77 4.74 19.71 13.78
CA ILE A 77 6.09 19.54 13.18
C ILE A 77 7.02 18.78 14.12
N LEU A 78 7.00 19.10 15.42
CA LEU A 78 7.81 18.39 16.42
C LEU A 78 7.39 16.92 16.56
N ALA A 79 6.09 16.64 16.64
CA ALA A 79 5.56 15.29 16.75
C ALA A 79 5.80 14.46 15.48
N ALA A 80 5.62 15.06 14.30
CA ALA A 80 5.94 14.42 13.02
C ALA A 80 7.44 14.06 12.94
N ASN A 81 8.33 14.95 13.35
CA ASN A 81 9.77 14.68 13.38
C ASN A 81 10.17 13.62 14.40
N LEU A 82 9.54 13.60 15.58
CA LEU A 82 9.71 12.51 16.54
C LEU A 82 9.32 11.17 15.92
N GLY A 83 8.14 11.10 15.31
CA GLY A 83 7.68 9.92 14.57
C GLY A 83 8.66 9.51 13.46
N PHE A 84 9.20 10.50 12.75
CA PHE A 84 10.18 10.30 11.70
C PHE A 84 11.46 9.64 12.19
N PHE A 85 12.05 10.15 13.28
CA PHE A 85 13.22 9.55 13.90
C PHE A 85 12.93 8.14 14.43
N CYS A 86 11.79 7.95 15.10
CA CYS A 86 11.39 6.65 15.62
C CYS A 86 11.24 5.61 14.51
N PHE A 87 10.57 5.96 13.41
CA PHE A 87 10.35 5.07 12.29
C PHE A 87 11.66 4.78 11.53
N MET A 88 12.42 5.82 11.17
CA MET A 88 13.66 5.65 10.39
C MET A 88 14.74 4.93 11.20
N GLY A 89 14.93 5.28 12.47
CA GLY A 89 15.90 4.61 13.34
C GLY A 89 15.55 3.13 13.57
N THR A 90 14.27 2.84 13.83
CA THR A 90 13.80 1.46 14.02
C THR A 90 13.88 0.65 12.73
N SER A 91 13.42 1.21 11.60
CA SER A 91 13.44 0.51 10.31
C SER A 91 14.88 0.21 9.88
N LEU A 92 15.82 1.16 9.97
CA LEU A 92 17.23 0.91 9.67
C LEU A 92 17.86 -0.15 10.58
N LYS A 93 17.53 -0.14 11.89
CA LYS A 93 18.02 -1.15 12.83
C LYS A 93 17.48 -2.55 12.53
N ILE A 94 16.20 -2.66 12.17
CA ILE A 94 15.57 -3.97 11.92
C ILE A 94 15.85 -4.48 10.50
N ALA A 95 15.69 -3.63 9.50
CA ALA A 95 15.87 -3.91 8.08
C ALA A 95 17.26 -3.53 7.55
N GLY A 96 18.28 -3.64 8.40
CA GLY A 96 19.64 -3.26 8.04
C GLY A 96 20.37 -4.19 7.06
N GLN A 97 19.74 -5.27 6.57
CA GLN A 97 20.38 -6.15 5.59
C GLN A 97 20.54 -5.44 4.23
N PRO A 98 21.71 -5.58 3.57
CA PRO A 98 21.90 -5.04 2.24
C PRO A 98 20.89 -5.64 1.27
N MET A 99 20.40 -4.81 0.33
CA MET A 99 19.48 -5.30 -0.69
C MET A 99 20.24 -6.20 -1.67
N GLU A 100 19.82 -7.46 -1.72
CA GLU A 100 20.35 -8.51 -2.60
C GLU A 100 19.22 -9.11 -3.43
N PHE A 101 19.52 -9.50 -4.66
CA PHE A 101 18.61 -10.21 -5.55
C PHE A 101 19.12 -11.65 -5.71
N ARG A 102 18.46 -12.59 -5.04
CA ARG A 102 18.91 -14.00 -4.92
C ARG A 102 18.18 -14.95 -5.86
N GLN A 103 17.36 -14.44 -6.77
CA GLN A 103 16.64 -15.29 -7.72
C GLN A 103 17.59 -15.88 -8.76
N ASP A 104 17.38 -17.15 -9.07
CA ASP A 104 18.13 -17.86 -10.10
C ASP A 104 17.23 -18.38 -11.23
N GLN A 105 17.81 -19.12 -12.18
CA GLN A 105 17.10 -19.75 -13.29
C GLN A 105 15.93 -20.66 -12.86
N PHE A 106 15.98 -21.25 -11.66
CA PHE A 106 14.91 -22.10 -11.15
C PHE A 106 13.75 -21.27 -10.61
N ASP A 107 14.02 -20.09 -10.05
CA ASP A 107 12.97 -19.13 -9.70
C ASP A 107 12.25 -18.61 -10.94
N PHE A 108 12.98 -18.30 -12.02
CA PHE A 108 12.37 -17.93 -13.31
C PHE A 108 11.53 -19.07 -13.90
N ARG A 109 12.03 -20.31 -13.85
CA ARG A 109 11.26 -21.47 -14.30
C ARG A 109 10.01 -21.69 -13.43
N GLN A 110 10.11 -21.51 -12.12
CA GLN A 110 8.95 -21.60 -11.24
C GLN A 110 7.93 -20.51 -11.60
N ARG A 111 8.38 -19.28 -11.89
CA ARG A 111 7.50 -18.17 -12.30
C ARG A 111 6.73 -18.50 -13.57
N ASP A 112 7.38 -19.08 -14.56
CA ASP A 112 6.72 -19.50 -15.80
C ASP A 112 5.61 -20.56 -15.52
N LEU A 113 5.83 -21.45 -14.55
CA LEU A 113 4.82 -22.43 -14.12
C LEU A 113 3.63 -21.77 -13.39
N LEU A 114 3.81 -20.57 -12.80
CA LEU A 114 2.74 -19.85 -12.11
C LEU A 114 1.75 -19.16 -13.05
N ILE A 115 2.03 -19.08 -14.36
CA ILE A 115 1.18 -18.40 -15.33
C ILE A 115 -0.23 -19.01 -15.37
N LEU A 116 -0.35 -20.32 -15.54
CA LEU A 116 -1.66 -20.98 -15.60
C LEU A 116 -2.47 -20.81 -14.31
N PRO A 117 -1.94 -21.11 -13.10
CA PRO A 117 -2.59 -20.78 -11.84
C PRO A 117 -3.06 -19.33 -11.75
N PHE A 118 -2.21 -18.39 -12.16
CA PHE A 118 -2.55 -16.98 -12.13
C PHE A 118 -3.70 -16.63 -13.08
N LEU A 119 -3.71 -17.18 -14.31
CA LEU A 119 -4.81 -16.94 -15.25
C LEU A 119 -6.15 -17.45 -14.69
N ILE A 120 -6.15 -18.57 -13.96
CA ILE A 120 -7.35 -19.07 -13.29
C ILE A 120 -7.79 -18.10 -12.18
N VAL A 121 -6.85 -17.64 -11.35
CA VAL A 121 -7.14 -16.64 -10.29
C VAL A 121 -7.68 -15.35 -10.88
N ALA A 122 -7.08 -14.87 -11.98
CA ALA A 122 -7.51 -13.68 -12.70
C ALA A 122 -8.90 -13.88 -13.32
N ALA A 123 -9.22 -15.06 -13.86
CA ALA A 123 -10.54 -15.38 -14.39
C ALA A 123 -11.63 -15.44 -13.30
N LEU A 124 -11.27 -15.80 -12.06
CA LEU A 124 -12.21 -15.85 -10.93
C LEU A 124 -12.41 -14.48 -10.27
N ILE A 125 -11.31 -13.77 -9.96
CA ILE A 125 -11.36 -12.50 -9.22
C ILE A 125 -11.59 -11.32 -10.16
N GLY A 126 -10.99 -11.34 -11.35
CA GLY A 126 -10.98 -10.23 -12.31
C GLY A 126 -12.36 -9.72 -12.67
N PRO A 127 -13.33 -10.58 -13.09
CA PRO A 127 -14.67 -10.14 -13.43
C PRO A 127 -15.41 -9.47 -12.26
N ILE A 128 -15.27 -10.02 -11.04
CA ILE A 128 -15.93 -9.47 -9.85
C ILE A 128 -15.33 -8.11 -9.48
N ALA A 129 -14.00 -8.00 -9.51
CA ALA A 129 -13.29 -6.76 -9.21
C ALA A 129 -13.52 -5.69 -10.29
N LEU A 130 -13.63 -6.09 -11.55
CA LEU A 130 -14.02 -5.20 -12.67
C LEU A 130 -15.44 -4.70 -12.51
N TYR A 131 -16.39 -5.58 -12.21
CA TYR A 131 -17.79 -5.20 -11.97
C TYR A 131 -17.91 -4.22 -10.78
N SER A 132 -17.16 -4.46 -9.69
CA SER A 132 -17.07 -3.54 -8.56
C SER A 132 -16.52 -2.16 -8.94
N THR A 133 -15.50 -2.12 -9.79
CA THR A 133 -14.93 -0.86 -10.29
C THR A 133 -15.93 -0.09 -11.15
N LEU A 134 -16.62 -0.78 -12.07
CA LEU A 134 -17.64 -0.19 -12.94
C LEU A 134 -18.86 0.30 -12.14
N SER A 135 -19.27 -0.44 -11.11
CA SER A 135 -20.32 -0.02 -10.19
C SER A 135 -19.92 1.24 -9.41
N THR A 136 -18.67 1.30 -8.92
CA THR A 136 -18.12 2.49 -8.25
C THR A 136 -18.05 3.67 -9.22
N TRP A 137 -17.69 3.44 -10.47
CA TRP A 137 -17.70 4.47 -11.52
C TRP A 137 -19.10 5.02 -11.75
N GLY A 138 -20.10 4.15 -11.91
CA GLY A 138 -21.49 4.57 -12.09
C GLY A 138 -22.00 5.40 -10.92
N THR A 139 -21.68 4.95 -9.69
CA THR A 139 -21.98 5.68 -8.44
C THR A 139 -21.35 7.07 -8.44
N ALA A 140 -20.09 7.19 -8.87
CA ALA A 140 -19.39 8.46 -8.96
C ALA A 140 -19.92 9.39 -10.06
N ALA A 141 -20.43 8.83 -11.17
CA ALA A 141 -20.98 9.60 -12.28
C ALA A 141 -22.40 10.13 -12.02
N SER A 142 -23.19 9.42 -11.21
CA SER A 142 -24.56 9.81 -10.88
C SER A 142 -24.71 10.55 -9.54
N ASP A 143 -23.61 10.77 -8.83
CA ASP A 143 -23.57 11.26 -7.44
C ASP A 143 -24.49 10.47 -6.48
N ALA A 144 -24.75 9.20 -6.80
CA ALA A 144 -25.62 8.34 -6.02
C ALA A 144 -24.85 7.75 -4.83
N SER A 145 -24.63 8.52 -3.77
CA SER A 145 -23.93 8.02 -2.58
C SER A 145 -24.72 6.90 -1.89
N THR A 146 -24.19 5.68 -1.90
CA THR A 146 -24.67 4.54 -1.08
C THR A 146 -24.32 4.67 0.40
N MET A 147 -23.58 5.73 0.75
CA MET A 147 -23.12 6.02 2.10
C MET A 147 -24.09 6.99 2.77
N VAL A 148 -24.72 6.55 3.86
CA VAL A 148 -25.59 7.37 4.69
C VAL A 148 -24.82 7.77 5.95
N ARG A 149 -24.94 9.04 6.36
CA ARG A 149 -24.36 9.52 7.61
C ARG A 149 -25.26 9.11 8.77
N ASP A 150 -24.76 8.27 9.66
CA ASP A 150 -25.48 7.89 10.87
C ASP A 150 -25.77 9.14 11.72
N ALA A 151 -27.03 9.34 12.09
CA ALA A 151 -27.47 10.58 12.72
C ALA A 151 -26.82 10.81 14.08
N THR A 152 -26.53 9.73 14.80
CA THR A 152 -25.99 9.72 16.17
C THR A 152 -24.49 9.86 16.19
N THR A 153 -23.78 8.99 15.46
CA THR A 153 -22.31 8.92 15.46
C THR A 153 -21.67 9.85 14.45
N LYS A 154 -22.45 10.34 13.47
CA LYS A 154 -21.98 11.11 12.29
C LYS A 154 -21.00 10.34 11.39
N VAL A 155 -20.87 9.03 11.60
CA VAL A 155 -20.06 8.12 10.79
C VAL A 155 -20.82 7.74 9.52
N MET A 156 -20.12 7.72 8.39
CA MET A 156 -20.70 7.24 7.14
C MET A 156 -20.78 5.71 7.14
N ILE A 157 -21.97 5.16 6.93
CA ILE A 157 -22.22 3.72 6.82
C ILE A 157 -22.76 3.41 5.44
N ASN A 158 -22.29 2.30 4.85
CA ASN A 158 -22.85 1.81 3.61
C ASN A 158 -24.16 1.07 3.93
N THR A 159 -25.28 1.54 3.41
CA THR A 159 -26.61 0.97 3.67
C THR A 159 -27.12 0.08 2.55
N GLU A 160 -26.61 0.26 1.34
CA GLU A 160 -27.17 -0.37 0.14
C GLU A 160 -26.29 -1.49 -0.43
N SER A 161 -24.99 -1.49 -0.13
CA SER A 161 -24.03 -2.41 -0.74
C SER A 161 -23.14 -3.11 0.29
N ASN A 162 -22.53 -4.22 -0.17
CA ASN A 162 -21.58 -4.97 0.63
C ASN A 162 -20.19 -4.29 0.57
N GLY A 163 -19.67 -3.86 1.73
CA GLY A 163 -18.32 -3.28 1.82
C GLY A 163 -17.21 -4.18 1.25
N TYR A 164 -17.35 -5.50 1.31
CA TYR A 164 -16.43 -6.43 0.67
C TYR A 164 -16.45 -6.32 -0.86
N PHE A 165 -17.65 -6.17 -1.43
CA PHE A 165 -17.81 -5.95 -2.85
C PHE A 165 -17.21 -4.61 -3.27
N TYR A 166 -17.38 -3.55 -2.48
CA TYR A 166 -16.72 -2.27 -2.76
C TYR A 166 -15.18 -2.35 -2.69
N GLN A 167 -14.63 -3.14 -1.75
CA GLN A 167 -13.18 -3.27 -1.59
C GLN A 167 -12.53 -4.22 -2.61
N ILE A 168 -13.28 -5.15 -3.22
CA ILE A 168 -12.71 -6.13 -4.16
C ILE A 168 -12.10 -5.48 -5.40
N GLN A 169 -12.52 -4.27 -5.79
CA GLN A 169 -11.90 -3.52 -6.89
C GLN A 169 -10.40 -3.27 -6.69
N THR A 170 -9.95 -3.16 -5.44
CA THR A 170 -8.53 -2.96 -5.11
C THR A 170 -7.66 -4.13 -5.56
N ALA A 171 -8.22 -5.34 -5.67
CA ALA A 171 -7.53 -6.52 -6.17
C ALA A 171 -7.11 -6.39 -7.65
N LEU A 172 -7.76 -5.55 -8.46
CA LEU A 172 -7.35 -5.30 -9.85
C LEU A 172 -5.95 -4.71 -9.94
N ALA A 173 -5.57 -3.84 -9.01
CA ALA A 173 -4.24 -3.23 -8.98
C ALA A 173 -3.15 -4.32 -8.87
N SER A 174 -3.34 -5.25 -7.93
CA SER A 174 -2.45 -6.38 -7.74
C SER A 174 -2.50 -7.35 -8.91
N LEU A 175 -3.68 -7.69 -9.45
CA LEU A 175 -3.82 -8.59 -10.60
C LEU A 175 -3.05 -8.09 -11.81
N THR A 176 -3.21 -6.81 -12.16
CA THR A 176 -2.57 -6.21 -13.34
C THR A 176 -1.06 -6.06 -13.17
N ALA A 177 -0.58 -5.70 -11.98
CA ALA A 177 0.85 -5.66 -11.69
C ALA A 177 1.49 -7.06 -11.69
N ILE A 178 0.81 -8.07 -11.15
CA ILE A 178 1.26 -9.47 -11.20
C ILE A 178 1.25 -9.97 -12.66
N PHE A 179 0.26 -9.60 -13.48
CA PHE A 179 0.23 -9.92 -14.91
C PHE A 179 1.49 -9.39 -15.61
N ALA A 180 1.75 -8.09 -15.48
CA ALA A 180 2.93 -7.44 -16.07
C ALA A 180 4.23 -8.13 -15.60
N TRP A 181 4.31 -8.45 -14.31
CA TRP A 181 5.44 -9.19 -13.75
C TRP A 181 5.54 -10.59 -14.37
N LEU A 182 4.54 -11.47 -14.29
CA LEU A 182 4.64 -12.84 -14.81
C LEU A 182 5.05 -12.90 -16.29
N PHE A 183 4.67 -11.90 -17.09
CA PHE A 183 5.04 -11.80 -18.51
C PHE A 183 6.27 -10.91 -18.79
N ARG A 184 7.09 -10.66 -17.76
CA ARG A 184 8.41 -9.98 -17.82
C ARG A 184 8.36 -8.58 -18.44
N PHE A 185 7.32 -7.81 -18.10
CA PHE A 185 7.16 -6.41 -18.50
C PHE A 185 7.26 -6.15 -20.02
N ARG A 186 6.83 -7.12 -20.84
CA ARG A 186 6.64 -6.86 -22.27
C ARG A 186 5.58 -5.79 -22.46
N LEU A 187 5.68 -4.97 -23.51
CA LEU A 187 4.76 -3.85 -23.72
C LEU A 187 3.28 -4.27 -23.68
N TRP A 188 2.94 -5.41 -24.29
CA TRP A 188 1.58 -5.95 -24.26
C TRP A 188 1.12 -6.38 -22.87
N SER A 189 2.04 -6.77 -21.98
CA SER A 189 1.71 -7.14 -20.59
C SER A 189 1.36 -5.95 -19.71
N LEU A 190 1.63 -4.73 -20.18
CA LEU A 190 1.23 -3.49 -19.52
C LEU A 190 -0.18 -3.04 -19.91
N ILE A 191 -0.78 -3.63 -20.96
CA ILE A 191 -2.13 -3.27 -21.43
C ILE A 191 -3.17 -3.43 -20.30
N PRO A 192 -3.23 -4.55 -19.55
CA PRO A 192 -4.20 -4.67 -18.45
C PRO A 192 -4.03 -3.59 -17.38
N PHE A 193 -2.80 -3.21 -17.06
CA PHE A 193 -2.52 -2.13 -16.11
C PHE A 193 -2.97 -0.78 -16.65
N GLY A 194 -2.75 -0.50 -17.95
CA GLY A 194 -3.26 0.72 -18.59
C GLY A 194 -4.78 0.82 -18.57
N ILE A 195 -5.49 -0.29 -18.82
CA ILE A 195 -6.96 -0.35 -18.71
C ILE A 195 -7.39 -0.10 -17.26
N PHE A 196 -6.78 -0.79 -16.29
CA PHE A 196 -7.05 -0.58 -14.87
C PHE A 196 -6.80 0.87 -14.43
N PHE A 197 -5.74 1.49 -14.93
CA PHE A 197 -5.37 2.87 -14.66
C PHE A 197 -6.47 3.83 -15.13
N LEU A 198 -6.93 3.67 -16.37
CA LEU A 198 -8.05 4.46 -16.91
C LEU A 198 -9.33 4.24 -16.11
N LEU A 199 -9.63 2.98 -15.78
CA LEU A 199 -10.79 2.61 -14.96
C LEU A 199 -10.73 3.24 -13.55
N SER A 200 -9.58 3.19 -12.89
CA SER A 200 -9.42 3.79 -11.55
C SER A 200 -9.39 5.31 -11.57
N ALA A 201 -8.90 5.90 -12.66
CA ALA A 201 -8.92 7.35 -12.84
C ALA A 201 -10.36 7.88 -12.87
N GLY A 202 -11.25 7.23 -13.64
CA GLY A 202 -12.65 7.68 -13.71
C GLY A 202 -13.46 7.43 -12.43
N THR A 203 -13.11 6.48 -11.57
CA THR A 203 -13.78 6.36 -10.26
C THR A 203 -13.44 7.50 -9.29
N GLY A 204 -12.43 8.32 -9.58
CA GLY A 204 -11.84 9.25 -8.61
C GLY A 204 -11.08 8.54 -7.49
N GLY A 205 -10.88 7.22 -7.60
CA GLY A 205 -10.19 6.37 -6.64
C GLY A 205 -8.67 6.54 -6.69
N ARG A 206 -8.14 7.51 -5.94
CA ARG A 206 -6.72 7.89 -5.98
C ARG A 206 -5.77 6.87 -5.32
N GLY A 207 -6.22 6.22 -4.25
CA GLY A 207 -5.35 5.33 -3.45
C GLY A 207 -4.94 4.06 -4.20
N THR A 208 -5.87 3.41 -4.90
CA THR A 208 -5.63 2.18 -5.66
C THR A 208 -4.67 2.39 -6.83
N PHE A 209 -4.78 3.56 -7.46
CA PHE A 209 -3.88 4.02 -8.50
C PHE A 209 -2.43 4.13 -8.00
N VAL A 210 -2.22 4.89 -6.93
CA VAL A 210 -0.87 5.15 -6.38
C VAL A 210 -0.26 3.83 -5.91
N PHE A 211 -1.06 3.00 -5.25
CA PHE A 211 -0.68 1.64 -4.89
C PHE A 211 -0.22 0.83 -6.10
N GLY A 212 -1.03 0.76 -7.16
CA GLY A 212 -0.74 -0.03 -8.36
C GLY A 212 0.55 0.43 -9.05
N ALA A 213 0.77 1.74 -9.16
CA ALA A 213 1.97 2.31 -9.76
C ALA A 213 3.23 1.99 -8.94
N ILE A 214 3.16 2.10 -7.60
CA ILE A 214 4.26 1.74 -6.70
C ILE A 214 4.55 0.24 -6.80
N LEU A 215 3.52 -0.61 -6.76
CA LEU A 215 3.67 -2.06 -6.88
C LEU A 215 4.32 -2.46 -8.21
N LEU A 216 3.83 -1.91 -9.32
CA LEU A 216 4.39 -2.16 -10.66
C LEU A 216 5.87 -1.76 -10.71
N THR A 217 6.21 -0.58 -10.17
CA THR A 217 7.58 -0.08 -10.11
C THR A 217 8.47 -0.99 -9.27
N MET A 218 8.02 -1.41 -8.09
CA MET A 218 8.77 -2.33 -7.23
C MET A 218 9.05 -3.67 -7.90
N LEU A 219 8.03 -4.26 -8.54
CA LEU A 219 8.18 -5.52 -9.26
C LEU A 219 9.10 -5.38 -10.46
N PHE A 220 9.06 -4.23 -11.16
CA PHE A 220 9.97 -3.92 -12.26
C PHE A 220 11.43 -3.77 -11.78
N LEU A 221 11.65 -3.02 -10.70
CA LEU A 221 12.97 -2.88 -10.09
C LEU A 221 13.51 -4.22 -9.61
N TYR A 222 12.64 -5.05 -9.02
CA TYR A 222 13.03 -6.38 -8.56
C TYR A 222 13.41 -7.30 -9.73
N ASP A 223 12.61 -7.32 -10.82
CA ASP A 223 12.88 -8.10 -12.03
C ASP A 223 14.16 -7.67 -12.76
N THR A 224 14.47 -6.38 -12.73
CA THR A 224 15.69 -5.81 -13.34
C THR A 224 16.88 -5.79 -12.39
N HIS A 225 16.75 -6.32 -11.17
CA HIS A 225 17.77 -6.33 -10.12
C HIS A 225 18.32 -4.94 -9.78
N ARG A 226 17.45 -3.93 -9.72
CA ARG A 226 17.78 -2.53 -9.44
C ARG A 226 17.25 -2.08 -8.09
N ARG A 227 18.05 -1.30 -7.38
CA ARG A 227 17.66 -0.72 -6.07
C ARG A 227 16.81 0.55 -6.21
N TRP A 228 17.02 1.28 -7.29
CA TRP A 228 16.44 2.59 -7.56
C TRP A 228 15.99 2.66 -9.03
N PRO A 229 14.92 3.45 -9.33
CA PRO A 229 14.58 3.76 -10.71
C PRO A 229 15.73 4.50 -11.40
N GLU A 230 15.96 4.19 -12.67
CA GLU A 230 16.86 5.00 -13.50
C GLU A 230 16.29 6.41 -13.67
N TRP A 231 17.16 7.39 -13.89
CA TRP A 231 16.74 8.77 -14.13
C TRP A 231 15.74 8.89 -15.30
N ARG A 232 15.84 8.03 -16.32
CA ARG A 232 14.89 7.96 -17.45
C ARG A 232 13.49 7.55 -16.98
N SER A 233 13.42 6.51 -16.14
CA SER A 233 12.17 6.05 -15.52
C SER A 233 11.63 7.09 -14.53
N ALA A 234 12.52 7.85 -13.86
CA ALA A 234 12.12 8.93 -12.96
C ALA A 234 11.44 10.08 -13.73
N VAL A 235 11.95 10.46 -14.91
CA VAL A 235 11.28 11.44 -15.78
C VAL A 235 9.88 10.97 -16.18
N LEU A 236 9.74 9.70 -16.58
CA LEU A 236 8.43 9.13 -16.90
C LEU A 236 7.51 9.13 -15.67
N ALA A 237 8.03 8.79 -14.49
CA ALA A 237 7.27 8.83 -13.24
C ALA A 237 6.81 10.25 -12.89
N ILE A 238 7.62 11.28 -13.16
CA ILE A 238 7.24 12.69 -12.98
C ILE A 238 6.12 13.07 -13.95
N LEU A 239 6.19 12.66 -15.21
CA LEU A 239 5.12 12.91 -16.19
C LEU A 239 3.81 12.21 -15.78
N VAL A 240 3.89 10.96 -15.31
CA VAL A 240 2.72 10.23 -14.78
C VAL A 240 2.19 10.91 -13.51
N ALA A 241 3.07 11.41 -12.63
CA ALA A 241 2.66 12.15 -11.44
C ALA A 241 1.98 13.49 -11.80
N ALA A 242 2.46 14.18 -12.83
CA ALA A 242 1.82 15.40 -13.33
C ALA A 242 0.44 15.12 -13.92
N ALA A 243 0.32 14.08 -14.76
CA ALA A 243 -0.97 13.62 -15.28
C ALA A 243 -1.90 13.13 -14.15
N PHE A 244 -1.33 12.55 -13.10
CA PHE A 244 -2.09 12.19 -11.90
C PHE A 244 -2.63 13.43 -11.19
N VAL A 245 -1.82 14.48 -10.99
CA VAL A 245 -2.29 15.73 -10.38
C VAL A 245 -3.46 16.33 -11.17
N THR A 246 -3.42 16.26 -12.51
CA THR A 246 -4.54 16.74 -13.34
C THR A 246 -5.81 15.90 -13.18
N VAL A 247 -5.69 14.57 -13.12
CA VAL A 247 -6.83 13.64 -12.88
C VAL A 247 -7.35 13.72 -11.44
N VAL A 248 -6.50 14.13 -10.50
CA VAL A 248 -6.89 14.33 -9.10
C VAL A 248 -7.67 15.62 -8.95
N ALA A 249 -7.21 16.68 -9.61
CA ALA A 249 -7.83 18.00 -9.54
C ALA A 249 -9.30 17.96 -9.98
N ASP A 250 -9.61 17.23 -11.05
CA ASP A 250 -10.98 17.08 -11.57
C ASP A 250 -11.73 15.86 -11.00
N ARG A 251 -11.15 15.15 -10.01
CA ARG A 251 -11.67 13.89 -9.44
C ARG A 251 -12.04 12.85 -10.51
N GLY A 252 -11.32 12.82 -11.62
CA GLY A 252 -11.56 11.91 -12.73
C GLY A 252 -12.70 12.32 -13.66
N LYS A 253 -13.30 13.52 -13.49
CA LYS A 253 -14.42 13.98 -14.31
C LYS A 253 -14.07 14.00 -15.79
N ALA A 254 -12.91 14.53 -16.19
CA ALA A 254 -12.51 14.57 -17.60
C ALA A 254 -12.35 13.16 -18.18
N VAL A 255 -11.92 12.19 -17.37
CA VAL A 255 -11.83 10.79 -17.81
C VAL A 255 -13.24 10.19 -17.94
N ARG A 256 -14.13 10.43 -16.97
CA ARG A 256 -15.52 9.93 -17.00
C ARG A 256 -16.32 10.47 -18.17
N SER A 257 -16.22 11.77 -18.43
CA SER A 257 -16.98 12.46 -19.49
C SER A 257 -16.62 11.97 -20.89
N LEU A 258 -15.50 11.26 -21.08
CA LEU A 258 -15.17 10.62 -22.35
C LEU A 258 -16.01 9.37 -22.62
N PHE A 259 -16.65 8.78 -21.61
CA PHE A 259 -17.33 7.49 -21.71
C PHE A 259 -18.81 7.53 -21.32
N ILE A 260 -19.21 8.42 -20.41
CA ILE A 260 -20.58 8.54 -19.88
C ILE A 260 -20.92 10.02 -19.71
N ASP A 261 -22.17 10.41 -19.96
CA ASP A 261 -22.69 11.73 -19.62
C ASP A 261 -22.61 11.93 -18.10
N ASP A 262 -21.65 12.75 -17.65
CA ASP A 262 -21.41 13.03 -16.24
C ASP A 262 -22.40 14.11 -15.76
N SER A 263 -23.40 13.68 -14.98
CA SER A 263 -24.39 14.57 -14.38
C SER A 263 -24.01 15.05 -12.98
N ALA A 264 -22.85 14.66 -12.46
CA ALA A 264 -22.43 15.07 -11.13
C ALA A 264 -22.19 16.59 -11.08
N GLU A 265 -22.78 17.25 -10.08
CA GLU A 265 -22.53 18.66 -9.82
C GLU A 265 -21.04 18.85 -9.47
N VAL A 266 -20.36 19.70 -10.24
CA VAL A 266 -19.01 20.12 -9.88
C VAL A 266 -19.16 21.19 -8.84
N TYR A 267 -18.71 20.89 -7.62
CA TYR A 267 -18.52 21.91 -6.61
C TYR A 267 -17.47 22.91 -7.15
N GLU A 268 -17.93 24.08 -7.62
CA GLU A 268 -17.09 25.17 -8.17
C GLU A 268 -16.00 25.64 -7.17
N GLU A 269 -16.14 25.33 -5.88
CA GLU A 269 -15.18 25.71 -4.84
C GLU A 269 -13.78 25.10 -4.99
N THR A 270 -13.58 24.05 -5.81
CA THR A 270 -12.23 23.48 -6.01
C THR A 270 -11.37 24.21 -7.04
N ASP A 271 -11.92 25.12 -7.85
CA ASP A 271 -11.20 25.70 -8.99
C ASP A 271 -10.14 26.75 -8.60
N ASN A 272 -10.15 27.23 -7.35
CA ASN A 272 -9.23 28.27 -6.87
C ASN A 272 -8.24 27.79 -5.78
N LEU A 273 -8.02 26.48 -5.62
CA LEU A 273 -7.09 25.96 -4.62
C LEU A 273 -5.63 26.28 -4.97
N ALA A 274 -4.83 26.64 -3.96
CA ALA A 274 -3.40 26.80 -4.14
C ALA A 274 -2.73 25.45 -4.49
N PRO A 275 -1.54 25.45 -5.11
CA PRO A 275 -0.89 24.21 -5.56
C PRO A 275 -0.65 23.24 -4.41
N LEU A 276 -1.24 22.04 -4.46
CA LEU A 276 -1.21 21.02 -3.38
C LEU A 276 -2.04 21.36 -2.13
N GLU A 277 -2.95 22.34 -2.14
CA GLU A 277 -3.82 22.64 -0.98
C GLU A 277 -4.92 21.59 -0.76
N GLY A 278 -5.25 20.79 -1.77
CA GLY A 278 -6.33 19.80 -1.72
C GLY A 278 -6.23 18.74 -0.61
N MET A 279 -7.38 18.13 -0.30
CA MET A 279 -7.59 17.18 0.81
C MET A 279 -6.70 15.93 0.79
N ASP A 280 -6.20 15.51 -0.38
CA ASP A 280 -5.43 14.26 -0.50
C ASP A 280 -4.09 14.29 0.20
N LEU A 281 -3.50 15.48 0.25
CA LEU A 281 -2.19 15.70 0.83
C LEU A 281 -2.31 16.42 2.17
N ALA A 282 -3.53 16.68 2.65
CA ALA A 282 -3.84 17.47 3.84
C ALA A 282 -3.58 16.77 5.18
N ASN A 283 -2.75 15.72 5.19
CA ASN A 283 -2.37 15.01 6.40
C ASN A 283 -1.71 15.89 7.46
N MET A 284 -1.06 16.99 7.05
CA MET A 284 -0.52 17.97 7.99
C MET A 284 -1.64 18.69 8.73
N GLU A 285 -2.60 19.26 8.00
CA GLU A 285 -3.76 19.98 8.53
C GLU A 285 -4.66 19.04 9.33
N TYR A 286 -4.89 17.81 8.86
CA TYR A 286 -5.61 16.80 9.65
C TYR A 286 -4.94 16.51 10.98
N PHE A 287 -3.60 16.47 11.01
CA PHE A 287 -2.86 16.33 12.25
C PHE A 287 -2.96 17.60 13.10
N GLU A 288 -2.95 18.79 12.52
CA GLU A 288 -3.18 20.05 13.24
C GLU A 288 -4.57 20.10 13.89
N PHE A 289 -5.62 19.65 13.20
CA PHE A 289 -6.95 19.48 13.77
C PHE A 289 -6.95 18.52 14.96
N ILE A 290 -6.26 17.37 14.81
CA ILE A 290 -6.10 16.38 15.89
C ILE A 290 -5.39 16.98 17.10
N VAL A 291 -4.30 17.74 16.92
CA VAL A 291 -3.58 18.41 18.02
C VAL A 291 -4.42 19.49 18.68
N TRP A 292 -5.14 20.26 17.86
CA TRP A 292 -6.03 21.31 18.32
C TRP A 292 -7.20 20.75 19.15
N ALA A 293 -7.78 19.61 18.74
CA ALA A 293 -8.87 18.98 19.47
C ALA A 293 -8.39 18.15 20.69
N ILE A 294 -7.35 17.34 20.53
CA ILE A 294 -6.93 16.32 21.50
C ILE A 294 -5.58 16.68 22.15
N PRO A 295 -5.48 16.66 23.49
CA PRO A 295 -6.52 16.36 24.47
C PRO A 295 -7.25 17.63 24.94
N GLN A 296 -6.88 18.81 24.44
CA GLN A 296 -7.23 20.08 25.06
C GLN A 296 -8.75 20.34 25.12
N ARG A 297 -9.48 19.91 24.08
CA ARG A 297 -10.94 20.10 23.98
C ARG A 297 -11.70 18.83 24.33
N THR A 298 -11.16 17.67 23.97
CA THR A 298 -11.76 16.37 24.31
C THR A 298 -11.60 15.99 25.78
N GLY A 299 -10.66 16.61 26.50
CA GLY A 299 -10.33 16.28 27.89
C GLY A 299 -9.61 14.94 28.07
N THR A 300 -9.36 14.19 26.99
CA THR A 300 -8.79 12.84 27.03
C THR A 300 -8.19 12.42 25.68
N TYR A 301 -7.46 11.31 25.66
CA TYR A 301 -6.98 10.65 24.44
C TYR A 301 -7.79 9.39 24.12
N ASP A 302 -7.57 8.78 22.95
CA ASP A 302 -8.24 7.52 22.57
C ASP A 302 -7.63 6.27 23.22
N TYR A 303 -6.37 6.33 23.67
CA TYR A 303 -5.65 5.19 24.26
C TYR A 303 -5.60 3.93 23.38
N PHE A 304 -5.55 4.10 22.06
CA PHE A 304 -5.54 3.03 21.06
C PHE A 304 -6.81 2.18 21.03
N LEU A 305 -7.89 2.60 21.68
CA LEU A 305 -9.18 1.89 21.69
C LEU A 305 -9.79 1.79 20.29
N GLY A 306 -9.49 2.74 19.40
CA GLY A 306 -9.86 2.66 17.99
C GLY A 306 -9.40 1.38 17.28
N ASN A 307 -8.29 0.77 17.72
CA ASN A 307 -7.79 -0.48 17.13
C ASN A 307 -8.68 -1.70 17.45
N LEU A 308 -9.57 -1.62 18.45
CA LEU A 308 -10.53 -2.69 18.74
C LEU A 308 -11.51 -2.91 17.59
N GLN A 309 -11.65 -1.92 16.69
CA GLN A 309 -12.42 -2.06 15.45
C GLN A 309 -11.88 -3.20 14.56
N LEU A 310 -10.63 -3.64 14.75
CA LEU A 310 -10.07 -4.81 14.08
C LEU A 310 -10.92 -6.08 14.26
N PHE A 311 -11.59 -6.22 15.41
CA PHE A 311 -12.40 -7.39 15.73
C PHE A 311 -13.86 -7.25 15.28
N THR A 312 -14.31 -6.03 15.00
CA THR A 312 -15.70 -5.76 14.62
C THR A 312 -15.85 -5.49 13.13
N GLU A 313 -14.91 -4.77 12.49
CA GLU A 313 -14.97 -4.37 11.09
C GLU A 313 -15.12 -5.56 10.11
N PRO A 314 -14.37 -6.67 10.26
CA PRO A 314 -14.47 -7.78 9.32
C PRO A 314 -15.85 -8.47 9.32
N ILE A 315 -16.65 -8.34 10.37
CA ILE A 315 -17.96 -9.00 10.43
C ILE A 315 -18.96 -8.18 9.59
N PRO A 316 -19.57 -8.74 8.53
CA PRO A 316 -20.62 -8.05 7.77
C PRO A 316 -21.81 -7.70 8.66
N ARG A 317 -22.40 -6.51 8.49
CA ARG A 317 -23.58 -6.08 9.27
C ARG A 317 -24.80 -7.00 9.08
N VAL A 318 -24.90 -7.70 7.95
CA VAL A 318 -25.92 -8.73 7.70
C VAL A 318 -25.81 -9.91 8.68
N LEU A 319 -24.61 -10.20 9.19
CA LEU A 319 -24.37 -11.24 10.19
C LEU A 319 -24.39 -10.70 11.63
N TRP A 320 -24.37 -9.37 11.81
CA TRP A 320 -24.37 -8.71 13.11
C TRP A 320 -25.12 -7.36 13.02
N GLU A 321 -26.44 -7.43 13.19
CA GLU A 321 -27.35 -6.29 13.02
C GLU A 321 -27.01 -5.12 13.96
N GLY A 322 -26.67 -5.42 15.23
CA GLY A 322 -26.24 -4.44 16.24
C GLY A 322 -24.74 -4.09 16.24
N LYS A 323 -24.01 -4.30 15.15
CA LYS A 323 -22.58 -4.00 15.07
C LYS A 323 -22.31 -2.50 15.33
N PRO A 324 -21.37 -2.14 16.23
CA PRO A 324 -20.99 -0.75 16.45
C PRO A 324 -20.61 -0.01 15.15
N ALA A 325 -20.98 1.28 15.05
CA ALA A 325 -20.53 2.14 13.97
C ALA A 325 -19.16 2.74 14.34
N GLY A 326 -18.09 2.22 13.74
CA GLY A 326 -16.71 2.61 14.05
C GLY A 326 -16.10 1.80 15.19
N ALA A 327 -15.32 2.45 16.04
CA ALA A 327 -14.70 1.81 17.19
C ALA A 327 -15.75 1.36 18.23
N PRO A 328 -15.63 0.17 18.82
CA PRO A 328 -16.60 -0.32 19.80
C PRO A 328 -16.60 0.47 21.12
N VAL A 329 -15.48 1.12 21.44
CA VAL A 329 -15.37 2.02 22.59
C VAL A 329 -14.94 3.38 22.06
N THR A 330 -15.75 4.40 22.34
CA THR A 330 -15.50 5.79 21.92
C THR A 330 -15.46 6.67 23.17
N LEU A 331 -14.38 7.45 23.31
CA LEU A 331 -14.21 8.36 24.45
C LEU A 331 -14.63 9.80 24.13
N PHE A 332 -14.65 10.15 22.85
CA PHE A 332 -15.08 11.44 22.33
C PHE A 332 -15.45 11.28 20.84
N ASN A 333 -16.14 12.26 20.28
CA ASN A 333 -16.40 12.36 18.85
C ASN A 333 -15.76 13.64 18.29
N LEU A 334 -14.91 13.51 17.27
CA LEU A 334 -14.27 14.68 16.66
C LEU A 334 -15.24 15.57 15.88
N PHE A 335 -16.42 15.06 15.51
CA PHE A 335 -17.50 15.85 14.92
C PHE A 335 -18.13 16.86 15.90
N ASP A 336 -17.87 16.72 17.21
CA ASP A 336 -18.33 17.69 18.20
C ASP A 336 -17.47 18.97 18.20
N TYR A 337 -16.33 18.95 17.51
CA TYR A 337 -15.34 20.04 17.49
C TYR A 337 -15.06 20.61 16.10
N GLY A 338 -15.71 20.10 15.06
CA GLY A 338 -15.52 20.52 13.68
C GLY A 338 -16.14 19.51 12.70
N ASN A 339 -15.77 19.60 11.43
CA ASN A 339 -16.32 18.72 10.39
C ASN A 339 -15.26 17.86 9.69
N PRO A 340 -14.61 16.88 10.39
CA PRO A 340 -13.49 16.08 9.90
C PRO A 340 -13.86 15.04 8.81
N ILE A 341 -14.62 15.45 7.79
CA ILE A 341 -15.02 14.60 6.66
C ILE A 341 -13.78 14.22 5.85
N GLY A 342 -13.60 12.92 5.61
CA GLY A 342 -12.47 12.42 4.82
C GLY A 342 -11.11 12.54 5.51
N MET A 343 -11.07 12.91 6.79
CA MET A 343 -9.84 13.09 7.54
C MET A 343 -9.05 11.78 7.63
N THR A 344 -7.74 11.87 7.48
CA THR A 344 -6.80 10.76 7.70
C THR A 344 -5.72 11.19 8.68
N ALA A 345 -5.53 10.44 9.76
CA ALA A 345 -4.75 10.90 10.91
C ALA A 345 -3.24 10.95 10.65
N SER A 346 -2.73 10.31 9.59
CA SER A 346 -1.32 9.98 9.39
C SER A 346 -0.74 9.07 10.48
N LEU A 347 0.38 8.42 10.19
CA LEU A 347 1.05 7.56 11.18
C LEU A 347 1.41 8.30 12.49
N PRO A 348 2.09 9.46 12.48
CA PRO A 348 2.35 10.18 13.72
C PRO A 348 1.07 10.76 14.34
N GLY A 349 0.12 11.27 13.53
CA GLY A 349 -1.11 11.85 14.09
C GLY A 349 -2.06 10.81 14.69
N GLY A 350 -2.09 9.58 14.17
CA GLY A 350 -2.75 8.45 14.83
C GLY A 350 -2.12 8.11 16.18
N GLY A 351 -0.80 8.23 16.30
CA GLY A 351 -0.10 8.12 17.58
C GLY A 351 -0.47 9.23 18.55
N TRP A 352 -0.53 10.49 18.09
CA TRP A 352 -0.96 11.62 18.92
C TRP A 352 -2.40 11.46 19.41
N TYR A 353 -3.31 11.12 18.49
CA TYR A 353 -4.72 10.84 18.79
C TYR A 353 -4.87 9.83 19.94
N SER A 354 -4.00 8.81 19.98
CA SER A 354 -4.03 7.79 21.02
C SER A 354 -3.37 8.18 22.33
N LEU A 355 -2.18 8.81 22.34
CA LEU A 355 -1.41 9.05 23.57
C LEU A 355 -0.39 10.21 23.45
N GLY A 356 -0.68 11.25 22.65
CA GLY A 356 0.23 12.38 22.43
C GLY A 356 1.60 11.93 21.93
N TYR A 357 2.67 12.56 22.43
CA TYR A 357 4.05 12.20 22.05
C TYR A 357 4.42 10.73 22.32
N ILE A 358 3.92 10.13 23.42
CA ILE A 358 4.19 8.72 23.74
C ILE A 358 3.53 7.82 22.70
N GLY A 359 2.29 8.14 22.33
CA GLY A 359 1.58 7.41 21.29
C GLY A 359 2.24 7.53 19.91
N VAL A 360 2.79 8.70 19.56
CA VAL A 360 3.60 8.89 18.34
C VAL A 360 4.78 7.89 18.30
N ILE A 361 5.53 7.77 19.40
CA ILE A 361 6.66 6.83 19.50
C ILE A 361 6.17 5.40 19.32
N ILE A 362 5.18 4.98 20.10
CA ILE A 362 4.64 3.61 20.07
C ILE A 362 4.19 3.25 18.65
N GLN A 363 3.34 4.09 18.05
CA GLN A 363 2.77 3.83 16.73
C GLN A 363 3.84 3.76 15.65
N CYS A 364 4.77 4.73 15.60
CA CYS A 364 5.82 4.75 14.58
C CYS A 364 6.81 3.60 14.74
N VAL A 365 7.18 3.23 15.97
CA VAL A 365 8.05 2.08 16.25
C VAL A 365 7.37 0.78 15.84
N LEU A 366 6.10 0.56 16.22
CA LEU A 366 5.39 -0.68 15.90
C LEU A 366 5.28 -0.91 14.38
N PHE A 367 4.95 0.12 13.62
CA PHE A 367 4.86 0.00 12.16
C PHE A 367 6.24 -0.22 11.53
N ALA A 368 7.28 0.47 12.02
CA ALA A 368 8.65 0.24 11.57
C ALA A 368 9.16 -1.17 11.90
N LEU A 369 8.83 -1.70 13.08
CA LEU A 369 9.12 -3.08 13.46
C LEU A 369 8.45 -4.07 12.51
N PHE A 370 7.15 -3.89 12.24
CA PHE A 370 6.38 -4.77 11.35
C PHE A 370 6.97 -4.79 9.93
N TYR A 371 7.10 -3.63 9.28
CA TYR A 371 7.61 -3.58 7.91
C TYR A 371 9.11 -3.92 7.82
N GLY A 372 9.89 -3.53 8.82
CA GLY A 372 11.30 -3.88 8.90
C GLY A 372 11.51 -5.38 9.08
N TRP A 373 10.66 -6.03 9.87
CA TRP A 373 10.65 -7.49 10.03
C TRP A 373 10.30 -8.21 8.72
N LEU A 374 9.30 -7.73 7.98
CA LEU A 374 8.96 -8.29 6.66
C LEU A 374 10.12 -8.16 5.66
N TYR A 375 10.80 -7.00 5.62
CA TYR A 375 12.00 -6.81 4.80
C TYR A 375 13.09 -7.79 5.22
N ARG A 376 13.31 -7.94 6.53
CA ARG A 376 14.30 -8.88 7.07
C ARG A 376 14.01 -10.33 6.69
N ILE A 377 12.74 -10.73 6.72
CA ILE A 377 12.33 -12.06 6.25
C ILE A 377 12.68 -12.20 4.77
N LEU A 378 12.34 -11.23 3.92
CA LEU A 378 12.67 -11.26 2.49
C LEU A 378 14.19 -11.39 2.26
N MET A 379 15.00 -10.54 2.91
CA MET A 379 16.46 -10.50 2.70
C MET A 379 17.18 -11.73 3.27
N ARG A 380 16.70 -12.30 4.38
CA ARG A 380 17.31 -13.53 4.94
C ARG A 380 16.82 -14.80 4.23
N GLY A 381 15.63 -14.75 3.63
CA GLY A 381 15.02 -15.86 2.93
C GLY A 381 15.62 -16.16 1.57
N LYS A 382 15.01 -17.14 0.89
CA LYS A 382 15.35 -17.55 -0.48
C LYS A 382 14.69 -16.68 -1.57
N GLN A 383 13.88 -15.70 -1.17
CA GLN A 383 13.16 -14.79 -2.07
C GLN A 383 12.34 -15.50 -3.16
N SER A 384 11.53 -16.49 -2.75
CA SER A 384 10.65 -17.17 -3.69
C SER A 384 9.65 -16.20 -4.34
N ASN A 385 9.17 -16.52 -5.54
CA ASN A 385 8.24 -15.67 -6.29
C ASN A 385 7.04 -15.17 -5.47
N LEU A 386 6.41 -16.06 -4.69
CA LEU A 386 5.26 -15.70 -3.85
C LEU A 386 5.67 -14.82 -2.66
N MET A 387 6.87 -15.00 -2.11
CA MET A 387 7.40 -14.17 -1.04
C MET A 387 7.68 -12.74 -1.53
N VAL A 388 8.26 -12.61 -2.72
CA VAL A 388 8.51 -11.32 -3.38
C VAL A 388 7.19 -10.60 -3.66
N LEU A 389 6.21 -11.29 -4.25
CA LEU A 389 4.89 -10.72 -4.51
C LEU A 389 4.21 -10.24 -3.23
N THR A 390 4.13 -11.09 -2.20
CA THR A 390 3.54 -10.73 -0.90
C THR A 390 4.24 -9.51 -0.32
N TYR A 391 5.58 -9.49 -0.32
CA TYR A 391 6.33 -8.38 0.22
C TYR A 391 6.07 -7.07 -0.54
N CYS A 392 6.16 -7.09 -1.87
CA CYS A 392 5.94 -5.90 -2.69
C CYS A 392 4.51 -5.37 -2.56
N VAL A 393 3.51 -6.25 -2.47
CA VAL A 393 2.11 -5.86 -2.23
C VAL A 393 1.97 -5.17 -0.87
N VAL A 394 2.49 -5.77 0.21
CA VAL A 394 2.41 -5.17 1.55
C VAL A 394 3.16 -3.83 1.59
N LEU A 395 4.35 -3.78 0.98
CA LEU A 395 5.18 -2.59 0.95
C LEU A 395 4.54 -1.47 0.12
N ALA A 396 3.94 -1.76 -1.04
CA ALA A 396 3.24 -0.76 -1.83
C ALA A 396 2.04 -0.16 -1.09
N ASN A 397 1.36 -0.94 -0.23
CA ASN A 397 0.25 -0.46 0.59
C ASN A 397 0.68 0.42 1.78
N THR A 398 1.99 0.55 2.02
CA THR A 398 2.48 1.41 3.10
C THR A 398 2.11 2.87 2.91
N ILE A 399 2.01 3.38 1.67
CA ILE A 399 1.63 4.77 1.44
C ILE A 399 0.24 5.10 2.00
N VAL A 400 -0.73 4.22 1.78
CA VAL A 400 -2.09 4.38 2.31
C VAL A 400 -2.08 4.20 3.82
N THR A 401 -1.27 3.26 4.31
CA THR A 401 -1.12 3.03 5.74
C THR A 401 -0.49 4.23 6.47
N TYR A 402 0.53 4.87 5.90
CA TYR A 402 1.18 6.04 6.48
C TYR A 402 0.28 7.27 6.45
N ARG A 403 -0.56 7.38 5.43
CA ARG A 403 -1.60 8.40 5.31
C ARG A 403 -2.71 8.20 6.34
N ASP A 404 -3.21 6.99 6.51
CA ASP A 404 -4.35 6.72 7.40
C ASP A 404 -3.93 6.62 8.88
N GLY A 405 -2.76 6.05 9.15
CA GLY A 405 -2.17 5.91 10.48
C GLY A 405 -2.74 4.81 11.37
N GLY A 406 -3.79 4.10 10.94
CA GLY A 406 -4.45 3.04 11.72
C GLY A 406 -4.02 1.61 11.36
N LEU A 407 -4.02 0.71 12.36
CA LEU A 407 -3.77 -0.73 12.13
C LEU A 407 -4.88 -1.38 11.28
N LEU A 408 -6.11 -0.87 11.40
CA LEU A 408 -7.25 -1.35 10.65
C LEU A 408 -7.03 -1.24 9.14
N THR A 409 -6.38 -0.16 8.67
CA THR A 409 -6.05 0.02 7.24
C THR A 409 -5.17 -1.11 6.72
N ILE A 410 -4.16 -1.54 7.51
CA ILE A 410 -3.31 -2.68 7.14
C ILE A 410 -4.18 -3.93 6.96
N VAL A 411 -4.98 -4.31 7.95
CA VAL A 411 -5.70 -5.59 7.88
C VAL A 411 -6.79 -5.53 6.82
N ARG A 412 -7.58 -4.46 6.80
CA ARG A 412 -8.71 -4.31 5.89
C ARG A 412 -8.25 -4.24 4.45
N GLN A 413 -7.42 -3.27 4.08
CA GLN A 413 -7.08 -3.05 2.66
C GLN A 413 -6.04 -4.05 2.15
N THR A 414 -5.02 -4.37 2.95
CA THR A 414 -3.95 -5.28 2.49
C THR A 414 -4.50 -6.68 2.19
N SER A 415 -5.55 -7.13 2.88
CA SER A 415 -6.17 -8.43 2.60
C SER A 415 -6.73 -8.53 1.17
N PHE A 416 -7.38 -7.49 0.65
CA PHE A 416 -7.88 -7.46 -0.73
C PHE A 416 -6.75 -7.30 -1.74
N TYR A 417 -5.74 -6.49 -1.45
CA TYR A 417 -4.54 -6.41 -2.29
C TYR A 417 -3.77 -7.73 -2.35
N LEU A 418 -3.75 -8.51 -1.26
CA LEU A 418 -3.11 -9.82 -1.19
C LEU A 418 -3.97 -10.95 -1.75
N LEU A 419 -5.27 -10.73 -1.99
CA LEU A 419 -6.18 -11.77 -2.45
C LEU A 419 -5.69 -12.47 -3.74
N PRO A 420 -5.18 -11.76 -4.77
CA PRO A 420 -4.60 -12.42 -5.94
C PRO A 420 -3.37 -13.29 -5.62
N VAL A 421 -2.53 -12.85 -4.67
CA VAL A 421 -1.33 -13.61 -4.26
C VAL A 421 -1.72 -14.85 -3.46
N ALA A 422 -2.72 -14.74 -2.58
CA ALA A 422 -3.26 -15.86 -1.82
C ALA A 422 -3.92 -16.89 -2.77
N GLY A 423 -4.74 -16.43 -3.71
CA GLY A 423 -5.32 -17.28 -4.75
C GLY A 423 -4.24 -17.99 -5.56
N LEU A 424 -3.18 -17.28 -5.96
CA LEU A 424 -2.06 -17.85 -6.69
C LEU A 424 -1.34 -18.93 -5.88
N TRP A 425 -1.15 -18.72 -4.57
CA TRP A 425 -0.57 -19.72 -3.67
C TRP A 425 -1.43 -20.98 -3.55
N VAL A 426 -2.75 -20.83 -3.38
CA VAL A 426 -3.70 -21.95 -3.33
C VAL A 426 -3.66 -22.75 -4.64
N MET A 427 -3.74 -22.06 -5.77
CA MET A 427 -3.71 -22.71 -7.09
C MET A 427 -2.37 -23.37 -7.37
N ALA A 428 -1.25 -22.76 -7.00
CA ALA A 428 0.07 -23.38 -7.15
C ALA A 428 0.20 -24.66 -6.33
N LYS A 429 -0.40 -24.71 -5.12
CA LYS A 429 -0.48 -25.94 -4.32
C LYS A 429 -1.40 -26.98 -4.97
N ALA A 430 -2.58 -26.59 -5.45
CA ALA A 430 -3.53 -27.51 -6.09
C ALA A 430 -2.94 -28.20 -7.32
N TYR A 431 -2.15 -27.46 -8.12
CA TYR A 431 -1.45 -27.99 -9.30
C TYR A 431 -0.10 -28.67 -8.97
N ASN A 432 0.23 -28.84 -7.69
CA ASN A 432 1.49 -29.42 -7.22
C ASN A 432 2.73 -28.77 -7.86
N ILE A 433 2.69 -27.46 -8.06
CA ILE A 433 3.80 -26.73 -8.69
C ILE A 433 5.03 -26.84 -7.78
N PRO A 434 6.15 -27.41 -8.27
CA PRO A 434 7.35 -27.54 -7.46
C PRO A 434 7.90 -26.15 -7.13
N SER A 435 8.35 -25.97 -5.89
CA SER A 435 9.11 -24.77 -5.52
C SER A 435 10.43 -24.71 -6.29
N ALA A 436 11.01 -23.52 -6.47
CA ALA A 436 12.32 -23.35 -7.09
C ALA A 436 13.40 -24.22 -6.43
N GLN A 437 13.35 -24.40 -5.10
CA GLN A 437 14.24 -25.32 -4.39
C GLN A 437 14.04 -26.79 -4.82
N LYS A 438 12.79 -27.25 -4.98
CA LYS A 438 12.53 -28.62 -5.47
C LYS A 438 12.99 -28.78 -6.91
N LEU A 439 12.84 -27.74 -7.74
CA LEU A 439 13.37 -27.73 -9.11
C LEU A 439 14.90 -27.82 -9.12
N ARG A 440 15.57 -27.06 -8.26
CA ARG A 440 17.02 -27.07 -8.08
C ARG A 440 17.51 -28.46 -7.62
N GLN A 441 16.87 -29.05 -6.62
CA GLN A 441 17.22 -30.39 -6.14
C GLN A 441 17.07 -31.44 -7.24
N ARG A 442 15.93 -31.45 -7.96
CA ARG A 442 15.71 -32.38 -9.08
C ARG A 442 16.75 -32.24 -10.19
N TRP A 443 17.29 -31.03 -10.39
CA TRP A 443 18.36 -30.82 -11.35
C TRP A 443 19.69 -31.38 -10.86
N ILE A 444 20.04 -31.15 -9.58
CA ILE A 444 21.24 -31.74 -8.96
C ILE A 444 21.17 -33.27 -9.00
N ASP A 445 20.04 -33.86 -8.61
CA ASP A 445 19.85 -35.32 -8.61
C ASP A 445 20.04 -35.91 -10.02
N ARG A 446 19.57 -35.20 -11.06
CA ARG A 446 19.76 -35.60 -12.47
C ARG A 446 21.22 -35.50 -12.92
N MET A 447 21.95 -34.49 -12.46
CA MET A 447 23.38 -34.33 -12.77
C MET A 447 24.20 -35.44 -12.10
N GLN A 448 23.95 -35.73 -10.83
CA GLN A 448 24.61 -36.81 -10.10
C GLN A 448 24.32 -38.19 -10.69
N ALA A 449 23.06 -38.46 -11.08
CA ALA A 449 22.70 -39.69 -11.77
C ALA A 449 23.44 -39.85 -13.12
N ARG A 450 23.63 -38.75 -13.86
CA ARG A 450 24.38 -38.74 -15.12
C ARG A 450 25.87 -39.00 -14.90
N GLU A 451 26.47 -38.42 -13.87
CA GLU A 451 27.89 -38.60 -13.54
C GLU A 451 28.21 -40.01 -13.01
N SER A 452 27.31 -40.59 -12.23
CA SER A 452 27.45 -41.95 -11.70
C SER A 452 27.21 -43.06 -12.74
N GLY A 453 26.76 -42.72 -13.96
CA GLY A 453 26.35 -43.70 -14.97
C GLY A 453 25.11 -44.52 -14.59
N ILE A 454 24.50 -44.24 -13.43
CA ILE A 454 23.29 -44.89 -12.93
C ILE A 454 22.10 -44.16 -13.57
N VAL A 455 21.60 -44.69 -14.69
CA VAL A 455 20.34 -44.23 -15.26
C VAL A 455 19.23 -44.53 -14.24
N PRO A 456 18.48 -43.53 -13.75
CA PRO A 456 17.39 -43.79 -12.81
C PRO A 456 16.41 -44.79 -13.41
N GLU A 457 15.97 -45.81 -12.64
CA GLU A 457 15.08 -46.87 -13.13
C GLU A 457 13.79 -46.30 -13.76
N THR A 458 13.35 -45.11 -13.33
CA THR A 458 12.20 -44.37 -13.88
C THR A 458 12.42 -43.85 -15.30
N GLN A 459 13.67 -43.68 -15.74
CA GLN A 459 14.06 -43.28 -17.09
C GLN A 459 14.47 -44.45 -17.97
N MET A 460 14.69 -45.63 -17.40
CA MET A 460 14.92 -46.86 -18.17
C MET A 460 13.64 -47.27 -18.90
N SER A 461 13.79 -47.75 -20.14
CA SER A 461 12.70 -48.40 -20.85
C SER A 461 12.22 -49.62 -20.05
N PRO A 462 10.95 -50.09 -20.21
CA PRO A 462 10.49 -51.29 -19.54
C PRO A 462 11.34 -52.54 -19.81
N ALA A 463 12.09 -52.57 -20.92
CA ALA A 463 13.04 -53.64 -21.24
C ALA A 463 14.34 -53.48 -20.45
N ASP A 464 14.88 -52.27 -20.36
CA ASP A 464 16.11 -51.99 -19.61
C ASP A 464 15.91 -52.17 -18.10
N ARG A 465 14.73 -51.83 -17.57
CA ARG A 465 14.35 -52.14 -16.17
C ARG A 465 14.36 -53.64 -15.91
N ARG A 466 13.79 -54.42 -16.82
CA ARG A 466 13.77 -55.89 -16.70
C ARG A 466 15.19 -56.47 -16.74
N LYS A 467 16.06 -55.98 -17.64
CA LYS A 467 17.47 -56.36 -17.68
C LYS A 467 18.23 -56.00 -16.41
N ALA A 468 18.06 -54.77 -15.90
CA ALA A 468 18.70 -54.32 -14.67
C ALA A 468 18.26 -55.15 -13.46
N ARG A 469 16.97 -55.45 -13.34
CA ARG A 469 16.43 -56.34 -12.28
C ARG A 469 16.92 -57.77 -12.40
N ALA A 470 16.99 -58.31 -13.61
CA ALA A 470 17.51 -59.66 -13.85
C ALA A 470 19.01 -59.76 -13.52
N ALA A 471 19.80 -58.75 -13.85
CA ALA A 471 21.21 -58.68 -13.50
C ALA A 471 21.43 -58.61 -11.97
N LEU A 472 20.60 -57.86 -11.25
CA LEU A 472 20.59 -57.83 -9.78
C LEU A 472 20.18 -59.17 -9.16
N ALA A 473 19.20 -59.87 -9.75
CA ALA A 473 18.75 -61.17 -9.26
C ALA A 473 19.75 -62.31 -9.54
N ALA A 474 20.64 -62.15 -10.52
CA ALA A 474 21.68 -63.13 -10.85
C ALA A 474 23.00 -62.91 -10.09
N GLY A 475 23.16 -61.76 -9.41
CA GLY A 475 24.35 -61.39 -8.65
C GLY A 475 24.27 -61.63 -7.13
N ASN A 476 23.12 -62.12 -6.64
CA ASN A 476 22.91 -62.67 -5.30
C ASN A 476 22.69 -64.18 -5.42
#